data_AF-A0A3M1JS53-F1
#
_entry.id   AF-A0A3M1JS53-F1
#
_cell.length_a   1.000
_cell.length_b   1.000
_cell.length_c   1.000
_cell.angle_alpha   90.00
_cell.angle_beta   90.00
_cell.angle_gamma   90.00
#
_symmetry.space_group_name_H-M   'P 1'
#
loop_
_entity.id
_entity.type
_entity.pdbx_description
1 polymer ?
#
loop_
_entity_poly.entity_id
_entity_poly.type
_entity_poly.pdbx_seq_one_letter_code
_entity_poly.pdbx_strand_id
1 'polypeptide(L)' 'FRTTDVTGEVTLPEGTEMVMPGDNCEMEVELIVPIAMEESLRFAIREGGRTVGAGVVSKIIE' A
#
# COMPACT_ATOMS: atom_id res chain seq x y z
N PHE A 1 0.93 17.20 3.33
CA PHE A 1 1.04 16.60 1.99
C PHE A 1 0.30 15.27 2.01
N ARG A 2 -0.95 15.19 1.53
CA ARG A 2 -1.81 13.98 1.64
C ARG A 2 -2.88 13.84 0.53
N THR A 3 -2.71 14.52 -0.61
CA THR A 3 -3.79 14.65 -1.63
C THR A 3 -3.46 14.01 -2.97
N THR A 4 -2.42 13.19 -3.05
CA THR A 4 -1.98 12.57 -4.30
C THR A 4 -2.35 11.10 -4.28
N ASP A 5 -3.09 10.65 -5.29
CA ASP A 5 -3.24 9.23 -5.60
C ASP A 5 -2.06 8.85 -6.53
N VAL A 6 -1.33 7.80 -6.16
CA VAL A 6 -0.21 7.27 -6.95
C VAL A 6 -0.44 5.77 -7.13
N THR A 7 -0.33 5.30 -8.37
CA THR A 7 -0.41 3.87 -8.65
C THR A 7 0.84 3.17 -8.13
N GLY A 8 0.65 2.00 -7.54
CA GLY A 8 1.75 1.13 -7.14
C GLY A 8 1.44 -0.33 -7.46
N GLU A 9 2.49 -1.11 -7.58
CA GLU A 9 2.44 -2.57 -7.70
C GLU A 9 2.59 -3.19 -6.30
N VAL A 10 1.83 -4.25 -6.04
CA VAL A 10 1.80 -4.93 -4.73
C VAL A 10 2.39 -6.31 -4.87
N THR A 11 3.39 -6.61 -4.05
CA THR A 11 3.98 -7.94 -3.93
C THR A 11 3.57 -8.56 -2.60
N LEU A 12 2.89 -9.70 -2.68
CA LEU A 12 2.46 -10.45 -1.50
C LEU A 12 3.61 -11.34 -0.99
N PRO A 13 3.63 -11.68 0.32
CA PRO A 13 4.62 -12.59 0.87
C PRO A 13 4.60 -13.96 0.18
N GLU A 14 5.75 -14.62 0.11
CA GLU A 14 5.87 -15.95 -0.48
C GLU A 14 4.85 -16.93 0.12
N GLY A 15 4.14 -17.67 -0.73
CA GLY A 15 3.05 -18.57 -0.33
C GLY A 15 1.69 -17.90 -0.11
N THR A 16 1.60 -16.57 -0.21
CA THR A 16 0.32 -15.85 -0.16
C THR A 16 -0.19 -15.56 -1.57
N GLU A 17 -1.16 -16.34 -2.02
CA GLU A 17 -1.74 -16.17 -3.37
C GLU A 17 -2.80 -15.06 -3.42
N MET A 18 -3.51 -14.81 -2.31
CA MET A 18 -4.63 -13.90 -2.25
C MET A 18 -4.83 -13.35 -0.83
N VAL A 19 -5.30 -12.10 -0.75
CA VAL A 19 -5.75 -11.45 0.49
C VAL A 19 -7.26 -11.23 0.41
N MET A 20 -8.00 -11.71 1.41
CA MET A 20 -9.46 -11.58 1.41
C MET A 20 -9.91 -10.28 2.10
N PRO A 21 -11.11 -9.76 1.76
CA PRO A 21 -11.67 -8.61 2.48
C PRO A 21 -11.83 -8.90 3.98
N GLY A 22 -11.19 -8.08 4.81
CA GLY A 22 -11.19 -8.22 6.27
C GLY A 22 -9.89 -8.80 6.84
N ASP A 23 -9.01 -9.33 6.00
CA ASP A 23 -7.70 -9.82 6.43
C ASP A 23 -6.72 -8.68 6.66
N ASN A 24 -5.77 -8.92 7.57
CA ASN A 24 -4.57 -8.11 7.70
C ASN A 24 -3.41 -8.86 7.03
N CYS A 25 -2.61 -8.15 6.25
CA CYS A 25 -1.41 -8.70 5.62
C CYS A 25 -0.31 -7.65 5.58
N GLU A 26 0.93 -8.13 5.61
CA GLU A 26 2.10 -7.34 5.24
C GLU A 26 2.36 -7.55 3.74
N MET A 27 2.73 -6.49 3.04
CA MET A 27 2.99 -6.51 1.60
C MET A 27 4.06 -5.48 1.26
N GLU A 28 4.82 -5.74 0.20
CA GLU A 28 5.72 -4.75 -0.37
C GLU A 28 4.97 -3.98 -1.46
N VAL A 29 5.21 -2.68 -1.55
CA VAL A 29 4.55 -1.79 -2.53
C VAL A 29 5.59 -0.95 -3.25
N GLU A 30 5.63 -1.06 -4.57
CA GLU A 30 6.47 -0.24 -5.44
C GLU A 30 5.62 0.85 -6.11
N LEU A 31 5.95 2.12 -5.89
CA LEU A 31 5.21 3.25 -6.47
C LEU A 31 5.78 3.62 -7.84
N ILE A 32 4.92 3.91 -8.82
CA ILE A 32 5.38 4.28 -10.19
C ILE A 32 6.13 5.63 -10.24
N VAL A 33 5.98 6.45 -9.20
CA VAL A 33 6.71 7.71 -9.03
C VAL A 33 7.12 7.88 -7.56
N PRO A 34 8.29 8.49 -7.29
CA PRO A 34 8.74 8.71 -5.93
C PRO A 34 7.82 9.68 -5.19
N ILE A 35 7.49 9.34 -3.95
CA ILE A 35 6.70 10.16 -3.04
C ILE A 35 7.44 10.33 -1.73
N ALA A 36 7.46 11.56 -1.23
CA ALA A 36 7.96 11.84 0.10
C ALA A 36 7.09 11.12 1.14
N MET A 37 7.70 10.19 1.88
CA MET A 37 7.03 9.38 2.88
C MET A 37 7.90 9.19 4.12
N GLU A 38 7.27 8.80 5.23
CA GLU A 38 7.90 8.50 6.51
C GLU A 38 7.31 7.19 7.05
N GLU A 39 8.08 6.47 7.86
CA GLU A 39 7.54 5.32 8.60
C GLU A 39 6.37 5.77 9.50
N SER A 40 5.44 4.86 9.77
CA SER A 40 4.18 5.14 10.47
C SER A 40 3.21 6.07 9.73
N LEU A 41 3.52 6.54 8.53
CA LEU A 41 2.57 7.27 7.70
C LEU A 41 1.39 6.37 7.31
N ARG A 42 0.18 6.85 7.57
CA ARG A 42 -1.06 6.14 7.19
C ARG A 42 -1.45 6.49 5.77
N PHE A 43 -1.92 5.50 5.03
CA PHE A 43 -2.42 5.64 3.67
C PHE A 43 -3.70 4.82 3.44
N ALA A 44 -4.37 5.09 2.33
CA ALA A 44 -5.53 4.33 1.86
C ALA A 44 -5.20 3.72 0.49
N ILE A 45 -5.67 2.50 0.26
CA ILE A 45 -5.59 1.83 -1.04
C ILE A 45 -6.92 2.04 -1.75
N ARG A 46 -6.88 2.56 -2.98
CA ARG A 46 -8.08 2.92 -3.74
C ARG A 46 -8.06 2.29 -5.13
N GLU A 47 -9.16 1.67 -5.50
CA GLU A 47 -9.36 1.08 -6.81
C GLU A 47 -10.73 1.52 -7.35
N GLY A 48 -10.78 1.95 -8.61
CA GLY A 48 -12.05 2.40 -9.24
C GLY A 48 -12.75 3.53 -8.47
N GLY A 49 -12.00 4.38 -7.76
CA GLY A 49 -12.52 5.48 -6.94
C GLY A 49 -13.04 5.07 -5.55
N ARG A 50 -13.01 3.78 -5.19
CA ARG A 50 -13.43 3.27 -3.87
C ARG A 50 -12.22 2.92 -3.02
N THR A 51 -12.32 3.17 -1.72
CA THR A 51 -11.31 2.69 -0.76
C THR A 51 -11.51 1.20 -0.53
N VAL A 52 -10.48 0.40 -0.81
CA VAL A 52 -10.49 -1.06 -0.67
C VAL A 52 -9.60 -1.56 0.47
N GLY A 53 -8.69 -0.72 0.96
CA GLY A 53 -7.82 -1.03 2.09
C GLY A 53 -7.29 0.22 2.78
N ALA A 54 -6.75 0.02 3.98
CA ALA A 54 -6.04 1.04 4.75
C ALA A 54 -4.75 0.44 5.27
N GLY A 55 -3.67 1.22 5.23
CA GLY A 55 -2.34 0.76 5.58
C GLY A 55 -1.54 1.78 6.37
N VAL A 56 -0.43 1.31 6.89
CA VAL A 56 0.60 2.12 7.53
C VAL A 56 1.95 1.70 6.97
N VAL A 57 2.80 2.66 6.63
CA VAL A 57 4.16 2.38 6.16
C VAL A 57 4.95 1.78 7.32
N SER A 58 5.32 0.51 7.20
CA SER A 58 6.12 -0.20 8.22
C SER A 58 7.61 0.08 8.07
N LYS A 59 8.11 0.12 6.83
CA LYS A 59 9.52 0.37 6.51
C LYS A 59 9.63 0.94 5.09
N ILE A 60 10.59 1.85 4.88
CA ILE A 60 10.95 2.37 3.55
C ILE A 60 12.17 1.60 3.06
N ILE A 61 12.11 1.08 1.84
CA ILE A 61 13.10 0.14 1.30
C ILE A 61 13.97 0.79 0.20
N GLU A 62 13.41 1.72 -0.57
CA GLU A 62 14.08 2.51 -1.62
C GLU A 62 13.51 3.93 -1.74
#